data_AF-A0A3C1UPA5-F1
#
_entry.id   AF-A0A3C1UPA5-F1
#
_cell.length_a   1.000
_cell.length_b   1.000
_cell.length_c   1.000
_cell.angle_alpha   90.00
_cell.angle_beta   90.00
_cell.angle_gamma   90.00
#
_symmetry.space_group_name_H-M   'P 1'
#
loop_
_entity.id
_entity.type
_entity.pdbx_description
1 polymer ?
#
loop_
_entity_poly.entity_id
_entity_poly.type
_entity_poly.pdbx_seq_one_letter_code
_entity_poly.pdbx_strand_id
1 'polypeptide(L)'
;MDLQNSDGGIPTFCKGWGKLPFDRSSSDLTAHCLRAWSLWYPHISQQTQKAIDKAIRRAVFFLESNQFENGYWLPLWFGNQHAPNDENPVYGTSKVLEGLLSLESPHDQKVSHMLEKGLKWLLEQQNPNGGWGGIFNTASTNEETALCISVIALVLKKQKFDNPRTTTKCEEALSRGLKWLLPRIEDDAYQMVSPIGFYFAKLWYFEAMYPLVFVAGALNQVDQLLQKENLEPQS
;
A
#
# COMPACT_ATOMS: atom_id res chain seq x y z
N MET A 1 -14.93 -11.60 8.49
CA MET A 1 -13.90 -12.55 8.99
C MET A 1 -14.13 -13.96 8.45
N ASP A 2 -15.37 -14.34 8.12
CA ASP A 2 -15.71 -15.69 7.68
C ASP A 2 -15.10 -16.10 6.33
N LEU A 3 -14.66 -15.14 5.51
CA LEU A 3 -13.90 -15.37 4.27
C LEU A 3 -12.41 -15.66 4.49
N GLN A 4 -11.86 -15.44 5.70
CA GLN A 4 -10.43 -15.62 5.94
C GLN A 4 -10.02 -17.09 5.85
N ASN A 5 -9.07 -17.37 4.95
CA ASN A 5 -8.53 -18.71 4.71
C ASN A 5 -7.71 -19.21 5.91
N SER A 6 -7.41 -20.51 5.95
CA SER A 6 -6.67 -21.15 7.06
C SER A 6 -5.25 -20.59 7.24
N ASP A 7 -4.60 -20.20 6.14
CA ASP A 7 -3.29 -19.54 6.10
C ASP A 7 -3.28 -18.12 6.69
N GLY A 8 -4.47 -17.55 6.97
CA GLY A 8 -4.64 -16.23 7.55
C GLY A 8 -4.87 -15.12 6.52
N GLY A 9 -4.70 -15.39 5.24
CA GLY A 9 -4.95 -14.42 4.18
C GLY A 9 -6.41 -14.36 3.76
N ILE A 10 -6.70 -13.39 2.90
CA ILE A 10 -8.04 -13.12 2.39
C ILE A 10 -8.11 -13.43 0.89
N PRO A 11 -9.06 -14.27 0.44
CA PRO A 11 -9.34 -14.52 -0.97
C PRO A 11 -10.26 -13.44 -1.56
N THR A 12 -10.52 -13.51 -2.86
CA THR A 12 -11.40 -12.56 -3.56
C THR A 12 -12.88 -12.88 -3.32
N PHE A 13 -13.26 -14.15 -3.42
CA PHE A 13 -14.65 -14.61 -3.47
C PHE A 13 -14.95 -15.64 -2.39
N CYS A 14 -14.21 -16.76 -2.34
CA CYS A 14 -14.59 -17.94 -1.57
C CYS A 14 -13.48 -18.42 -0.64
N LYS A 15 -13.85 -18.67 0.62
CA LYS A 15 -12.97 -19.35 1.56
C LYS A 15 -12.70 -20.78 1.12
N GLY A 16 -11.44 -21.20 1.20
CA GLY A 16 -11.00 -22.56 0.92
C GLY A 16 -10.68 -22.84 -0.54
N TRP A 17 -10.87 -21.87 -1.44
CA TRP A 17 -10.54 -22.00 -2.87
C TRP A 17 -9.07 -21.71 -3.17
N GLY A 18 -8.19 -21.80 -2.17
CA GLY A 18 -6.79 -21.38 -2.26
C GLY A 18 -5.92 -22.11 -3.29
N LYS A 19 -6.41 -23.22 -3.88
CA LYS A 19 -5.74 -23.90 -5.01
C LYS A 19 -6.02 -23.24 -6.36
N LEU A 20 -7.05 -22.40 -6.46
CA LEU A 20 -7.39 -21.65 -7.67
C LEU A 20 -6.54 -20.36 -7.70
N PRO A 21 -5.74 -20.12 -8.75
CA PRO A 21 -4.84 -18.97 -8.79
C PRO A 21 -5.54 -17.61 -8.59
N PHE A 22 -6.79 -17.48 -9.03
CA PHE A 22 -7.58 -16.24 -8.96
C PHE A 22 -8.34 -16.06 -7.63
N ASP A 23 -8.37 -17.07 -6.77
CA ASP A 23 -9.09 -17.01 -5.48
C ASP A 23 -8.23 -17.51 -4.30
N ARG A 24 -6.91 -17.50 -4.51
CA ARG A 24 -5.95 -17.66 -3.43
C ARG A 24 -5.96 -16.45 -2.51
N SER A 25 -5.52 -16.67 -1.29
CA SER A 25 -5.19 -15.57 -0.38
C SER A 25 -4.20 -14.61 -1.03
N SER A 26 -4.44 -13.30 -0.92
CA SER A 26 -3.52 -12.30 -1.46
C SER A 26 -3.19 -11.17 -0.49
N SER A 27 -2.00 -10.60 -0.66
CA SER A 27 -1.45 -9.60 0.26
C SER A 27 -2.23 -8.28 0.23
N ASP A 28 -2.61 -7.82 -0.95
CA ASP A 28 -3.42 -6.59 -1.15
C ASP A 28 -4.82 -6.72 -0.55
N LEU A 29 -5.55 -7.81 -0.81
CA LEU A 29 -6.87 -8.04 -0.24
C LEU A 29 -6.82 -8.21 1.28
N THR A 30 -5.78 -8.88 1.79
CA THR A 30 -5.55 -9.01 3.23
C THR A 30 -5.30 -7.64 3.86
N ALA A 31 -4.51 -6.77 3.22
CA ALA A 31 -4.27 -5.42 3.68
C ALA A 31 -5.53 -4.53 3.65
N HIS A 32 -6.36 -4.64 2.62
CA HIS A 32 -7.66 -3.96 2.57
C HIS A 32 -8.56 -4.38 3.73
N CYS A 33 -8.58 -5.67 4.09
CA CYS A 33 -9.31 -6.15 5.26
C CYS A 33 -8.74 -5.62 6.57
N LEU A 34 -7.41 -5.56 6.73
CA LEU A 34 -6.79 -4.93 7.91
C LEU A 34 -7.26 -3.48 8.08
N ARG A 35 -7.25 -2.69 7.01
CA ARG A 35 -7.73 -1.30 7.04
C ARG A 35 -9.19 -1.21 7.46
N ALA A 36 -10.06 -2.03 6.88
CA ALA A 36 -11.48 -2.06 7.22
C ALA A 36 -11.71 -2.45 8.67
N TRP A 37 -11.04 -3.51 9.15
CA TRP A 37 -11.15 -3.95 10.53
C TRP A 37 -10.66 -2.91 11.52
N SER A 38 -9.51 -2.29 11.28
CA SER A 38 -8.99 -1.20 12.11
C SER A 38 -9.96 -0.02 12.18
N LEU A 39 -10.52 0.39 11.05
CA LEU A 39 -11.44 1.53 10.98
C LEU A 39 -12.74 1.28 11.76
N TRP A 40 -13.31 0.08 11.65
CA TRP A 40 -14.57 -0.25 12.31
C TRP A 40 -14.41 -0.71 13.75
N TYR A 41 -13.20 -1.07 14.18
CA TYR A 41 -12.90 -1.62 15.51
C TYR A 41 -13.56 -0.86 16.68
N PRO A 42 -13.49 0.49 16.77
CA PRO A 42 -14.10 1.22 17.88
C PRO A 42 -15.64 1.30 17.81
N HIS A 43 -16.25 0.92 16.69
CA HIS A 43 -17.69 1.07 16.40
C HIS A 43 -18.48 -0.24 16.48
N ILE A 44 -17.86 -1.35 16.86
CA ILE A 44 -18.47 -2.69 16.86
C ILE A 44 -18.51 -3.29 18.28
N SER A 45 -19.33 -4.32 18.46
CA SER A 45 -19.46 -4.99 19.76
C SER A 45 -18.15 -5.61 20.24
N GLN A 46 -17.96 -5.72 21.56
CA GLN A 46 -16.79 -6.35 22.15
C GLN A 46 -16.61 -7.82 21.72
N GLN A 47 -17.71 -8.54 21.47
CA GLN A 47 -17.65 -9.90 20.94
C GLN A 47 -17.04 -9.91 19.53
N THR A 48 -17.44 -8.97 18.69
CA THR A 48 -16.90 -8.81 17.33
C THR A 48 -15.45 -8.34 17.37
N GLN A 49 -15.07 -7.45 18.29
CA GLN A 49 -13.67 -7.02 18.49
C GLN A 49 -12.74 -8.20 18.75
N LYS A 50 -13.10 -9.12 19.67
CA LYS A 50 -12.29 -10.32 19.94
C LYS A 50 -12.09 -11.20 18.72
N ALA A 51 -13.12 -11.31 17.87
CA ALA A 51 -13.00 -12.04 16.61
C ALA A 51 -12.08 -11.30 15.62
N ILE A 52 -12.17 -9.98 15.56
CA ILE A 52 -11.27 -9.15 14.74
C ILE A 52 -9.82 -9.26 15.21
N ASP A 53 -9.55 -9.25 16.52
CA ASP A 53 -8.19 -9.42 17.05
C ASP A 53 -7.57 -10.73 16.55
N LYS A 54 -8.35 -11.82 16.56
CA LYS A 54 -7.90 -13.11 16.02
C LYS A 54 -7.68 -13.03 14.52
N ALA A 55 -8.55 -12.35 13.79
CA ALA A 55 -8.41 -12.19 12.34
C ALA A 55 -7.18 -11.35 11.96
N ILE A 56 -6.94 -10.23 12.66
CA ILE A 56 -5.77 -9.35 12.48
C ILE A 56 -4.48 -10.13 12.72
N ARG A 57 -4.35 -10.87 13.84
CA ARG A 57 -3.14 -11.67 14.12
C ARG A 57 -2.82 -12.65 13.00
N ARG A 58 -3.84 -13.30 12.43
CA ARG A 58 -3.69 -14.26 11.33
C ARG A 58 -3.33 -13.57 10.01
N ALA A 59 -3.92 -12.40 9.75
CA ALA A 59 -3.59 -11.59 8.58
C ALA A 59 -2.15 -11.06 8.65
N VAL A 60 -1.69 -10.59 9.81
CA VAL A 60 -0.30 -10.17 10.03
C VAL A 60 0.67 -11.34 9.80
N PHE A 61 0.36 -12.53 10.32
CA PHE A 61 1.17 -13.74 10.07
C PHE A 61 1.22 -14.10 8.58
N PHE A 62 0.09 -14.01 7.87
CA PHE A 62 0.04 -14.25 6.43
C PHE A 62 0.92 -13.25 5.67
N LEU A 63 0.81 -11.95 5.97
CA LEU A 63 1.61 -10.92 5.32
C LEU A 63 3.10 -11.09 5.60
N GLU A 64 3.48 -11.45 6.82
CA GLU A 64 4.87 -11.76 7.18
C GLU A 64 5.41 -12.93 6.35
N SER A 65 4.61 -14.00 6.22
CA SER A 65 4.99 -15.20 5.46
C SER A 65 5.02 -14.99 3.95
N ASN A 66 4.38 -13.93 3.44
CA ASN A 66 4.31 -13.59 2.01
C ASN A 66 5.14 -12.36 1.63
N GLN A 67 5.90 -11.80 2.58
CA GLN A 67 6.88 -10.77 2.26
C GLN A 67 8.09 -11.42 1.57
N PHE A 68 8.46 -10.93 0.40
CA PHE A 68 9.65 -11.40 -0.30
C PHE A 68 10.92 -11.05 0.47
N GLU A 69 12.02 -11.75 0.21
CA GLU A 69 13.30 -11.57 0.92
C GLU A 69 13.79 -10.11 0.89
N ASN A 70 13.62 -9.46 -0.25
CA ASN A 70 13.97 -8.05 -0.48
C ASN A 70 12.88 -7.06 -0.01
N GLY A 71 11.75 -7.53 0.53
CA GLY A 71 10.81 -6.72 1.31
C GLY A 71 9.46 -6.40 0.66
N TYR A 72 9.25 -6.71 -0.62
CA TYR A 72 8.00 -6.37 -1.31
C TYR A 72 6.89 -7.42 -1.12
N TRP A 73 5.68 -7.04 -1.52
CA TRP A 73 4.54 -7.96 -1.68
C TRP A 73 3.95 -7.85 -3.09
N LEU A 74 3.45 -8.96 -3.59
CA LEU A 74 2.69 -9.00 -4.84
C LEU A 74 1.19 -8.85 -4.59
N PRO A 75 0.48 -8.05 -5.41
CA PRO A 75 -0.97 -8.03 -5.45
C PRO A 75 -1.53 -9.19 -6.30
N LEU A 76 -2.84 -9.41 -6.24
CA LEU A 76 -3.50 -10.46 -7.04
C LEU A 76 -4.12 -9.93 -8.34
N TRP A 77 -4.76 -8.77 -8.27
CA TRP A 77 -5.57 -8.21 -9.37
C TRP A 77 -4.90 -7.03 -10.10
N PHE A 78 -3.65 -6.75 -9.75
CA PHE A 78 -2.90 -5.64 -10.28
C PHE A 78 -1.57 -6.11 -10.85
N GLY A 79 -1.22 -5.60 -12.02
CA GLY A 79 -0.02 -5.95 -12.75
C GLY A 79 0.62 -4.74 -13.40
N ASN A 80 1.75 -4.94 -14.07
CA ASN A 80 2.35 -3.91 -14.91
C ASN A 80 2.87 -4.54 -16.21
N GLN A 81 2.34 -4.09 -17.36
CA GLN A 81 2.66 -4.61 -18.70
C GLN A 81 4.14 -4.52 -19.08
N HIS A 82 4.90 -3.67 -18.40
CA HIS A 82 6.30 -3.42 -18.68
C HIS A 82 7.24 -4.09 -17.65
N ALA A 83 6.67 -4.75 -16.63
CA ALA A 83 7.44 -5.55 -15.69
C ALA A 83 7.70 -6.96 -16.27
N PRO A 84 8.87 -7.58 -16.04
CA PRO A 84 9.25 -8.87 -16.65
C PRO A 84 8.26 -10.02 -16.45
N ASN A 85 7.49 -10.00 -15.35
CA ASN A 85 6.53 -11.05 -14.98
C ASN A 85 5.08 -10.56 -14.96
N ASP A 86 4.78 -9.42 -15.59
CA ASP A 86 3.46 -8.77 -15.51
C ASP A 86 3.06 -8.33 -14.08
N GLU A 87 4.02 -8.30 -13.15
CA GLU A 87 3.79 -8.06 -11.72
C GLU A 87 3.83 -6.57 -11.35
N ASN A 88 3.05 -6.18 -10.33
CA ASN A 88 3.05 -4.83 -9.77
C ASN A 88 3.38 -4.80 -8.26
N PRO A 89 4.64 -5.10 -7.89
CA PRO A 89 5.04 -5.09 -6.49
C PRO A 89 4.98 -3.70 -5.86
N VAL A 90 5.05 -2.60 -6.63
CA VAL A 90 4.83 -1.24 -6.11
C VAL A 90 3.40 -1.07 -5.61
N TYR A 91 2.39 -1.49 -6.39
CA TYR A 91 1.00 -1.48 -5.95
C TYR A 91 0.80 -2.35 -4.70
N GLY A 92 1.24 -3.61 -4.77
CA GLY A 92 1.06 -4.57 -3.68
C GLY A 92 1.70 -4.09 -2.37
N THR A 93 2.95 -3.63 -2.44
CA THR A 93 3.69 -3.12 -1.28
C THR A 93 3.03 -1.87 -0.71
N SER A 94 2.60 -0.92 -1.55
CA SER A 94 1.91 0.28 -1.08
C SER A 94 0.64 -0.06 -0.29
N LYS A 95 -0.19 -0.99 -0.78
CA LYS A 95 -1.41 -1.42 -0.09
C LYS A 95 -1.12 -2.16 1.22
N VAL A 96 -0.12 -3.02 1.25
CA VAL A 96 0.29 -3.72 2.47
C VAL A 96 0.80 -2.76 3.53
N LEU A 97 1.67 -1.81 3.15
CA LEU A 97 2.16 -0.78 4.07
C LEU A 97 1.00 0.07 4.63
N GLU A 98 0.04 0.51 3.79
CA GLU A 98 -1.17 1.20 4.27
C GLU A 98 -1.97 0.37 5.30
N GLY A 99 -2.13 -0.93 5.06
CA GLY A 99 -2.85 -1.83 5.97
C GLY A 99 -2.12 -2.12 7.28
N LEU A 100 -0.80 -2.21 7.25
CA LEU A 100 0.00 -2.35 8.47
C LEU A 100 0.03 -1.05 9.29
N LEU A 101 0.07 0.11 8.63
CA LEU A 101 0.03 1.43 9.27
C LEU A 101 -1.33 1.77 9.89
N SER A 102 -2.43 1.10 9.48
CA SER A 102 -3.74 1.28 10.11
C SER A 102 -3.87 0.61 11.47
N LEU A 103 -2.93 -0.29 11.83
CA LEU A 103 -2.92 -0.96 13.12
C LEU A 103 -2.44 -0.01 14.22
N GLU A 104 -3.22 0.13 15.29
CA GLU A 104 -2.88 0.99 16.44
C GLU A 104 -1.87 0.36 17.40
N SER A 105 -1.64 -0.95 17.31
CA SER A 105 -0.73 -1.67 18.22
C SER A 105 0.70 -1.13 18.12
N PRO A 106 1.24 -0.46 19.16
CA PRO A 106 2.50 0.28 19.07
C PRO A 106 3.76 -0.61 19.13
N HIS A 107 3.62 -1.89 19.45
CA HIS A 107 4.76 -2.75 19.83
C HIS A 107 4.79 -4.12 19.14
N ASP A 108 4.06 -4.29 18.05
CA ASP A 108 4.24 -5.50 17.24
C ASP A 108 5.54 -5.39 16.43
N GLN A 109 6.62 -5.95 16.98
CA GLN A 109 7.95 -5.97 16.36
C GLN A 109 7.91 -6.57 14.95
N LYS A 110 7.00 -7.52 14.68
CA LYS A 110 6.86 -8.12 13.35
C LYS A 110 6.31 -7.10 12.35
N VAL A 111 5.31 -6.33 12.77
CA VAL A 111 4.74 -5.26 11.95
C VAL A 111 5.80 -4.20 11.66
N SER A 112 6.57 -3.76 12.66
CA SER A 112 7.65 -2.79 12.44
C SER A 112 8.71 -3.31 11.45
N HIS A 113 9.15 -4.57 11.59
CA HIS A 113 10.13 -5.16 10.68
C HIS A 113 9.62 -5.28 9.24
N MET A 114 8.37 -5.72 9.07
CA MET A 114 7.72 -5.76 7.75
C MET A 114 7.64 -4.37 7.13
N LEU A 115 7.21 -3.37 7.90
CA LEU A 115 7.11 -1.98 7.48
C LEU A 115 8.47 -1.43 7.05
N GLU A 116 9.54 -1.68 7.81
CA GLU A 116 10.89 -1.21 7.48
C GLU A 116 11.40 -1.79 6.16
N LYS A 117 11.26 -3.11 5.99
CA LYS A 117 11.68 -3.81 4.77
C LYS A 117 10.89 -3.33 3.55
N GLY A 118 9.56 -3.26 3.68
CA GLY A 118 8.67 -2.83 2.60
C GLY A 118 8.92 -1.38 2.19
N LEU A 119 9.06 -0.49 3.17
CA LEU A 119 9.37 0.91 2.92
C LEU A 119 10.74 1.08 2.25
N LYS A 120 11.77 0.41 2.75
CA LYS A 120 13.11 0.44 2.14
C LYS A 120 13.03 0.03 0.67
N TRP A 121 12.39 -1.10 0.38
CA TRP A 121 12.23 -1.57 -0.99
C TRP A 121 11.46 -0.57 -1.86
N LEU A 122 10.37 0.02 -1.35
CA LEU A 122 9.54 0.98 -2.08
C LEU A 122 10.31 2.26 -2.44
N LEU A 123 11.12 2.77 -1.53
CA LEU A 123 12.00 3.93 -1.76
C LEU A 123 13.05 3.62 -2.85
N GLU A 124 13.57 2.39 -2.89
CA GLU A 124 14.50 1.93 -3.93
C GLU A 124 13.84 1.78 -5.32
N GLN A 125 12.50 1.73 -5.39
CA GLN A 125 11.77 1.67 -6.67
C GLN A 125 11.49 3.04 -7.30
N GLN A 126 11.86 4.16 -6.66
CA GLN A 126 11.60 5.48 -7.23
C GLN A 126 12.48 5.74 -8.45
N ASN A 127 11.87 6.11 -9.58
CA ASN A 127 12.62 6.41 -10.80
C ASN A 127 13.39 7.75 -10.68
N PRO A 128 14.39 8.01 -11.53
CA PRO A 128 15.14 9.26 -11.52
C PRO A 128 14.28 10.52 -11.69
N ASN A 129 13.19 10.44 -12.47
CA ASN A 129 12.23 11.52 -12.69
C ASN A 129 11.37 11.85 -11.44
N GLY A 130 11.44 11.04 -10.37
CA GLY A 130 10.69 11.23 -9.12
C GLY A 130 9.38 10.44 -9.02
N GLY A 131 8.87 9.88 -10.11
CA GLY A 131 7.66 9.04 -10.08
C GLY A 131 7.96 7.56 -9.85
N TRP A 132 6.91 6.76 -9.74
CA TRP A 132 6.95 5.29 -9.67
C TRP A 132 6.13 4.66 -10.79
N GLY A 133 6.59 3.50 -11.27
CA GLY A 133 5.79 2.54 -12.04
C GLY A 133 5.61 1.24 -11.23
N GLY A 134 5.46 0.09 -11.90
CA GLY A 134 5.32 -1.21 -11.23
C GLY A 134 6.59 -1.71 -10.52
N ILE A 135 7.76 -1.35 -11.04
CA ILE A 135 9.12 -1.55 -10.48
C ILE A 135 10.05 -0.42 -10.95
N PHE A 136 11.27 -0.35 -10.40
CA PHE A 136 12.32 0.52 -10.93
C PHE A 136 12.52 0.32 -12.45
N ASN A 137 12.72 1.41 -13.18
CA ASN A 137 12.84 1.49 -14.64
C ASN A 137 11.58 1.17 -15.47
N THR A 138 10.44 0.84 -14.85
CA THR A 138 9.15 0.93 -15.58
C THR A 138 8.69 2.38 -15.65
N ALA A 139 7.93 2.74 -16.69
CA ALA A 139 7.44 4.10 -16.86
C ALA A 139 6.64 4.56 -15.63
N SER A 140 6.87 5.80 -15.19
CA SER A 140 6.13 6.36 -14.05
C SER A 140 4.69 6.69 -14.45
N THR A 141 3.75 6.33 -13.59
CA THR A 141 2.31 6.44 -13.82
C THR A 141 1.66 7.29 -12.73
N ASN A 142 0.46 7.80 -13.00
CA ASN A 142 -0.29 8.56 -11.99
C ASN A 142 -0.69 7.66 -10.83
N GLU A 143 -1.06 6.42 -11.13
CA GLU A 143 -1.56 5.44 -10.18
C GLU A 143 -0.49 5.01 -9.17
N GLU A 144 0.61 4.42 -9.63
CA GLU A 144 1.69 3.96 -8.75
C GLU A 144 2.39 5.13 -8.04
N THR A 145 2.59 6.27 -8.71
CA THR A 145 3.19 7.45 -8.05
C THR A 145 2.30 7.98 -6.93
N ALA A 146 0.99 8.10 -7.16
CA ALA A 146 0.07 8.57 -6.12
C ALA A 146 -0.03 7.60 -4.94
N LEU A 147 -0.02 6.28 -5.20
CA LEU A 147 0.03 5.26 -4.14
C LEU A 147 1.28 5.39 -3.26
N CYS A 148 2.45 5.58 -3.87
CA CYS A 148 3.70 5.79 -3.15
C CYS A 148 3.68 7.08 -2.32
N ILE A 149 3.20 8.21 -2.89
CA ILE A 149 3.07 9.48 -2.17
C ILE A 149 2.15 9.32 -0.95
N SER A 150 0.97 8.71 -1.15
CA SER A 150 -0.01 8.44 -0.08
C SER A 150 0.63 7.69 1.09
N VAL A 151 1.31 6.58 0.82
CA VAL A 151 1.84 5.72 1.87
C VAL A 151 3.09 6.30 2.54
N ILE A 152 3.95 7.00 1.80
CA ILE A 152 5.12 7.69 2.37
C ILE A 152 4.66 8.84 3.28
N ALA A 153 3.66 9.63 2.88
CA ALA A 153 3.08 10.67 3.73
C ALA A 153 2.46 10.07 5.01
N LEU A 154 1.76 8.94 4.89
CA LEU A 154 1.21 8.23 6.05
C LEU A 154 2.30 7.71 7.00
N VAL A 155 3.41 7.20 6.47
CA VAL A 155 4.59 6.79 7.24
C VAL A 155 5.13 7.94 8.07
N LEU A 156 5.40 9.08 7.42
CA LEU A 156 5.93 10.29 8.08
C LEU A 156 4.96 10.77 9.17
N LYS A 157 3.66 10.83 8.86
CA LYS A 157 2.62 11.27 9.80
C LYS A 157 2.56 10.39 11.05
N LYS A 158 2.66 9.07 10.88
CA LYS A 158 2.54 8.11 11.98
C LYS A 158 3.83 7.98 12.81
N GLN A 159 4.96 8.49 12.33
CA GLN A 159 6.27 8.44 13.02
C GLN A 159 6.61 7.04 13.57
N LYS A 160 6.20 5.96 12.87
CA LYS A 160 6.43 4.58 13.35
C LYS A 160 7.89 4.10 13.24
N PHE A 161 8.79 4.95 12.71
CA PHE A 161 10.21 4.63 12.57
C PHE A 161 11.04 5.63 13.36
N ASP A 162 11.66 5.18 14.45
CA ASP A 162 12.60 5.96 15.28
C ASP A 162 14.01 6.04 14.63
N ASN A 163 14.06 6.18 13.30
CA ASN A 163 15.32 6.27 12.55
C ASN A 163 15.36 7.55 11.70
N PRO A 164 16.12 8.58 12.11
CA PRO A 164 16.21 9.84 11.39
C PRO A 164 16.61 9.69 9.93
N ARG A 165 17.47 8.70 9.59
CA ARG A 165 17.86 8.45 8.19
C ARG A 165 16.70 7.96 7.35
N THR A 166 15.81 7.16 7.92
CA THR A 166 14.60 6.68 7.24
C THR A 166 13.64 7.84 7.00
N THR A 167 13.46 8.72 7.99
CA THR A 167 12.65 9.93 7.87
C THR A 167 13.15 10.83 6.74
N THR A 168 14.43 11.18 6.71
CA THR A 168 15.01 12.01 5.64
C THR A 168 14.81 11.39 4.25
N LYS A 169 15.04 10.08 4.10
CA LYS A 169 14.79 9.40 2.81
C LYS A 169 13.32 9.45 2.39
N CYS A 170 12.40 9.36 3.34
CA CYS A 170 10.97 9.48 3.06
C CYS A 170 10.61 10.90 2.64
N GLU A 171 11.13 11.93 3.31
CA GLU A 171 10.92 13.34 2.95
C GLU A 171 11.47 13.66 1.55
N GLU A 172 12.69 13.18 1.24
CA GLU A 172 13.30 13.32 -0.08
C GLU A 172 12.46 12.64 -1.17
N ALA A 173 12.05 11.38 -0.93
CA ALA A 173 11.24 10.63 -1.88
C ALA A 173 9.86 11.27 -2.08
N LEU A 174 9.21 11.72 -1.01
CA LEU A 174 7.94 12.43 -1.04
C LEU A 174 8.05 13.73 -1.85
N SER A 175 9.07 14.55 -1.57
CA SER A 175 9.33 15.79 -2.29
C SER A 175 9.51 15.56 -3.80
N ARG A 176 10.30 14.53 -4.17
CA ARG A 176 10.50 14.15 -5.58
C ARG A 176 9.22 13.64 -6.24
N GLY A 177 8.43 12.85 -5.52
CA GLY A 177 7.11 12.37 -5.99
C GLY A 177 6.14 13.52 -6.25
N LEU A 178 6.06 14.48 -5.32
CA LEU A 178 5.23 15.67 -5.48
C LEU A 178 5.70 16.55 -6.64
N LYS A 179 7.02 16.74 -6.82
CA LYS A 179 7.57 17.46 -7.98
C LYS A 179 7.22 16.79 -9.32
N TRP A 180 7.06 15.46 -9.33
CA TRP A 180 6.61 14.73 -10.51
C TRP A 180 5.09 14.86 -10.73
N LEU A 181 4.29 14.78 -9.65
CA LEU A 181 2.84 14.72 -9.72
C LEU A 181 2.17 16.09 -9.90
N LEU A 182 2.64 17.14 -9.22
CA LEU A 182 1.97 18.46 -9.22
C LEU A 182 1.85 19.09 -10.61
N PRO A 183 2.90 19.11 -11.47
CA PRO A 183 2.75 19.63 -12.84
C PRO A 183 1.68 18.89 -13.65
N ARG A 184 1.49 17.60 -13.37
CA ARG A 184 0.48 16.75 -14.04
C ARG A 184 -0.95 17.10 -13.60
N ILE A 185 -1.11 17.73 -12.44
CA ILE A 185 -2.39 18.25 -11.99
C ILE A 185 -2.68 19.57 -12.71
N GLU A 186 -1.66 20.42 -12.86
CA GLU A 186 -1.79 21.73 -13.49
C GLU A 186 -2.15 21.65 -14.99
N ASP A 187 -1.74 20.59 -15.68
CA ASP A 187 -2.00 20.37 -17.11
C ASP A 187 -3.05 19.27 -17.41
N ASP A 188 -3.82 18.85 -16.40
CA ASP A 188 -4.81 17.77 -16.46
C ASP A 188 -4.25 16.36 -16.82
N ALA A 189 -2.93 16.19 -16.95
CA ALA A 189 -2.29 14.90 -17.24
C ALA A 189 -2.49 13.85 -16.13
N TYR A 190 -2.92 14.25 -14.93
CA TYR A 190 -3.30 13.36 -13.85
C TYR A 190 -4.50 12.47 -14.21
N GLN A 191 -5.27 12.82 -15.24
CA GLN A 191 -6.39 12.01 -15.75
C GLN A 191 -5.93 10.89 -16.70
N MET A 192 -4.67 10.90 -17.15
CA MET A 192 -4.13 9.84 -17.99
C MET A 192 -4.11 8.51 -17.23
N VAL A 193 -4.65 7.48 -17.87
CA VAL A 193 -4.84 6.15 -17.29
C VAL A 193 -3.74 5.19 -17.69
N SER A 194 -3.32 4.36 -16.75
CA SER A 194 -2.39 3.25 -16.97
C SER A 194 -3.12 1.93 -16.78
N PRO A 195 -2.87 0.91 -17.65
CA PRO A 195 -3.52 -0.39 -17.55
C PRO A 195 -2.87 -1.25 -16.45
N ILE A 196 -3.14 -0.90 -15.19
CA ILE A 196 -2.61 -1.61 -14.02
C ILE A 196 -3.52 -2.75 -13.54
N GLY A 197 -4.75 -2.83 -14.06
CA GLY A 197 -5.67 -3.93 -13.79
C GLY A 197 -5.25 -5.18 -14.56
N PHE A 198 -5.12 -6.30 -13.85
CA PHE A 198 -4.62 -7.55 -14.43
C PHE A 198 -5.55 -8.71 -14.08
N TYR A 199 -6.20 -9.25 -15.11
CA TYR A 199 -6.99 -10.46 -14.99
C TYR A 199 -6.16 -11.69 -15.38
N PHE A 200 -6.38 -12.81 -14.71
CA PHE A 200 -5.55 -14.03 -14.82
C PHE A 200 -5.36 -14.58 -16.24
N ALA A 201 -6.23 -14.23 -17.19
CA ALA A 201 -6.10 -14.55 -18.61
C ALA A 201 -5.14 -13.61 -19.36
N LYS A 202 -4.27 -12.87 -18.65
CA LYS A 202 -3.46 -11.75 -19.16
C LYS A 202 -4.29 -10.68 -19.86
N LEU A 203 -5.51 -10.47 -19.39
CA LEU A 203 -6.37 -9.40 -19.87
C LEU A 203 -6.10 -8.17 -19.03
N TRP A 204 -5.53 -7.17 -19.69
CA TRP A 204 -5.22 -5.87 -19.11
C TRP A 204 -6.41 -4.94 -19.23
N TYR A 205 -6.71 -4.24 -18.16
CA TYR A 205 -7.73 -3.18 -18.17
C TYR A 205 -7.23 -1.96 -17.40
N PHE A 206 -7.75 -0.82 -17.80
CA PHE A 206 -7.62 0.43 -17.06
C PHE A 206 -8.98 0.79 -16.46
N GLU A 207 -8.96 1.67 -15.47
CA GLU A 207 -10.17 2.26 -14.89
C GLU A 207 -9.96 3.76 -14.83
N ALA A 208 -10.87 4.53 -15.44
CA ALA A 208 -10.80 5.98 -15.51
C ALA A 208 -10.73 6.62 -14.12
N MET A 209 -11.32 5.97 -13.12
CA MET A 209 -11.33 6.47 -11.75
C MET A 209 -10.05 6.23 -10.96
N TYR A 210 -9.18 5.29 -11.35
CA TYR A 210 -7.98 4.96 -10.57
C TYR A 210 -7.07 6.15 -10.34
N PRO A 211 -6.59 6.87 -11.37
CA PRO A 211 -5.66 7.97 -11.12
C PRO A 211 -6.34 9.11 -10.35
N LEU A 212 -7.63 9.39 -10.60
CA LEU A 212 -8.39 10.41 -9.88
C LEU A 212 -8.47 10.11 -8.37
N VAL A 213 -8.87 8.88 -8.01
CA VAL A 213 -9.04 8.47 -6.61
C VAL A 213 -7.69 8.38 -5.90
N PHE A 214 -6.66 7.86 -6.57
CA PHE A 214 -5.34 7.72 -5.95
C PHE A 214 -4.65 9.07 -5.78
N VAL A 215 -4.72 9.97 -6.77
CA VAL A 215 -4.17 11.33 -6.66
C VAL A 215 -4.88 12.12 -5.56
N ALA A 216 -6.22 12.10 -5.52
CA ALA A 216 -6.97 12.76 -4.44
C ALA A 216 -6.61 12.19 -3.07
N GLY A 217 -6.49 10.86 -2.95
CA GLY A 217 -6.06 10.20 -1.72
C GLY A 217 -4.65 10.60 -1.29
N ALA A 218 -3.71 10.68 -2.23
CA ALA A 218 -2.33 11.11 -1.99
C ALA A 218 -2.26 12.54 -1.47
N LEU A 219 -2.95 13.48 -2.13
CA LEU A 219 -2.99 14.88 -1.69
C LEU A 219 -3.63 15.04 -0.31
N ASN A 220 -4.71 14.30 -0.03
CA ASN A 220 -5.32 14.32 1.30
C ASN A 220 -4.34 13.79 2.39
N GLN A 221 -3.56 12.75 2.12
CA GLN A 221 -2.56 12.29 3.10
C GLN A 221 -1.44 13.31 3.32
N VAL A 222 -1.00 14.00 2.26
CA VAL A 222 0.00 15.07 2.35
C VAL A 222 -0.54 16.28 3.13
N ASP A 223 -1.77 16.72 2.84
CA ASP A 223 -2.43 17.79 3.60
C ASP A 223 -2.52 17.44 5.09
N GLN A 224 -2.92 16.21 5.41
CA GLN A 224 -2.97 15.74 6.80
C GLN A 224 -1.60 15.65 7.49
N LEU A 225 -0.53 15.38 6.74
CA LEU A 225 0.84 15.42 7.26
C LEU A 225 1.24 16.86 7.60
N LEU A 226 1.04 17.80 6.68
CA LEU A 226 1.39 19.20 6.86
C LEU A 226 0.59 19.87 7.99
N GLN A 227 -0.69 19.52 8.13
CA GLN A 227 -1.51 19.99 9.26
C GLN A 227 -0.98 19.51 10.61
N LYS A 228 -0.40 18.31 10.68
CA LYS A 228 0.22 17.79 11.91
C LYS A 228 1.47 18.60 12.28
N GLU A 229 2.33 18.90 11.30
CA GLU A 229 3.53 19.71 11.51
C GLU A 229 3.20 21.13 12.01
N ASN A 230 2.12 21.73 11.52
CA ASN A 230 1.66 23.05 11.98
C ASN A 230 1.11 23.05 13.42
N LEU A 231 0.75 21.89 13.97
CA LEU A 231 0.20 21.74 15.33
C LEU A 231 1.26 21.36 16.37
N GLU A 232 2.43 20.86 15.94
CA GLU A 232 3.57 20.56 16.81
C GLU A 232 4.48 21.81 16.89
N PRO A 233 4.64 22.48 18.04
CA PRO A 233 5.48 23.67 18.12
C PRO A 233 6.94 23.31 17.78
N GLN A 234 7.56 24.11 16.89
CA GLN A 234 8.99 24.02 16.61
C GLN A 234 9.76 24.30 17.91
N SER A 235 10.30 23.25 18.52
CA SER A 235 11.12 23.30 19.73
C SER A 235 12.54 23.75 19.44
#